data_AF-A0A1M6MGK4-F1
#
_entry.id   AF-A0A1M6MGK4-F1
#
_cell.length_a   1.000
_cell.length_b   1.000
_cell.length_c   1.000
_cell.angle_alpha   90.00
_cell.angle_beta   90.00
_cell.angle_gamma   90.00
#
_symmetry.space_group_name_H-M   'P 1'
#
loop_
_entity.id
_entity.type
_entity.pdbx_description
1 polymer ?
#
loop_
_entity_poly.entity_id
_entity_poly.type
_entity_poly.pdbx_seq_one_letter_code
_entity_poly.pdbx_strand_id
1 'polypeptide(L)' 'MKSRSYSGQFKINAVEHMHENNLSVREVSDDLRIPSYETLRKWKCIYYEQGEQGLLNSRCGRSLKL' A
#
# COMPACT_ATOMS: atom_id res chain seq x y z
N MET A 1 -9.51 4.13 -19.24
CA MET A 1 -9.69 3.98 -17.78
C MET A 1 -8.44 4.52 -17.09
N LYS A 2 -8.56 5.54 -16.23
CA LYS A 2 -7.41 6.03 -15.45
C LYS A 2 -7.15 5.02 -14.34
N SER A 3 -6.06 4.26 -14.42
CA SER A 3 -5.59 3.46 -13.29
C SER A 3 -5.22 4.44 -12.18
N ARG A 4 -5.98 4.47 -11.08
CA ARG A 4 -5.55 5.16 -9.86
C ARG A 4 -4.38 4.37 -9.29
N SER A 5 -3.17 4.70 -9.73
CA SER A 5 -1.95 4.17 -9.15
C SER A 5 -1.68 4.90 -7.85
N TYR A 6 -1.59 4.15 -6.76
CA TYR A 6 -1.19 4.71 -5.47
C TYR A 6 0.32 4.92 -5.44
N SER A 7 0.75 6.11 -4.98
CA SER A 7 2.16 6.40 -4.74
C SER A 7 2.73 5.45 -3.69
N GLY A 8 4.00 5.04 -3.81
CA GLY A 8 4.63 4.13 -2.85
C GLY A 8 4.54 4.63 -1.41
N GLN A 9 4.74 5.94 -1.19
CA GLN A 9 4.54 6.59 0.11
C GLN A 9 3.12 6.42 0.66
N PHE A 10 2.09 6.55 -0.19
CA PHE A 10 0.71 6.34 0.24
C PHE A 10 0.48 4.89 0.71
N LYS A 11 1.07 3.92 0.02
CA LYS A 11 0.96 2.51 0.41
C LYS A 11 1.64 2.23 1.76
N ILE A 12 2.81 2.84 1.99
CA ILE A 12 3.54 2.71 3.26
C ILE A 12 2.70 3.30 4.39
N ASN A 13 2.26 4.54 4.25
CA ASN A 13 1.44 5.21 5.27
C ASN A 13 0.16 4.42 5.59
N ALA A 14 -0.46 3.80 4.57
CA ALA A 14 -1.63 2.96 4.77
C ALA A 14 -1.36 1.72 5.64
N VAL A 15 -0.19 1.10 5.50
CA VAL A 15 0.21 -0.08 6.30
C VAL A 15 0.68 0.34 7.70
N GLU A 16 1.40 1.45 7.83
CA GLU A 16 1.83 2.01 9.12
C GLU A 16 0.62 2.42 9.96
N HIS A 17 -0.32 3.18 9.39
CA HIS A 17 -1.55 3.60 10.06
C HIS A 17 -2.35 2.39 10.58
N MET A 18 -2.40 1.30 9.81
CA MET A 18 -3.02 0.05 10.23
C MET A 18 -2.32 -0.57 11.46
N HIS A 19 -0.98 -0.54 11.47
CA HIS A 19 -0.19 -1.12 12.56
C HIS A 19 -0.26 -0.28 13.84
N GLU A 20 -0.10 1.04 13.73
CA GLU A 20 -0.18 1.96 14.87
C GLU A 20 -1.54 1.93 15.56
N ASN A 21 -2.63 1.92 14.77
CA ASN A 21 -3.99 1.91 15.30
C ASN A 21 -4.53 0.49 15.56
N ASN A 22 -3.73 -0.56 15.31
CA ASN A 22 -4.15 -1.96 15.41
C ASN A 22 -5.47 -2.26 14.65
N LEU A 23 -5.67 -1.61 13.51
CA LEU A 23 -6.90 -1.70 12.72
C LEU A 23 -6.90 -2.91 11.79
N SER A 24 -8.11 -3.34 11.45
CA SER A 24 -8.30 -4.37 10.42
C SER A 24 -8.12 -3.79 9.02
N VAL A 25 -7.73 -4.66 8.07
CA VAL A 25 -7.57 -4.30 6.64
C VAL A 25 -8.83 -3.65 6.06
N ARG A 26 -10.02 -4.07 6.52
CA ARG A 26 -11.31 -3.49 6.10
C ARG A 26 -11.50 -2.06 6.61
N GLU A 27 -11.29 -1.84 7.90
CA GLU A 27 -11.41 -0.52 8.53
C GLU A 27 -10.50 0.49 7.83
N VAL A 28 -9.24 0.13 7.62
CA VAL A 28 -8.26 1.00 6.94
C VAL A 28 -8.60 1.21 5.47
N SER A 29 -9.16 0.19 4.80
CA SER A 29 -9.60 0.37 3.42
C SER A 29 -10.79 1.33 3.31
N ASP A 30 -11.69 1.35 4.30
CA ASP A 30 -12.82 2.27 4.33
C ASP A 30 -12.35 3.71 4.62
N ASP A 31 -11.52 3.86 5.65
CA ASP A 31 -10.92 5.14 6.07
C ASP A 31 -10.12 5.81 4.92
N LEU A 32 -9.26 5.04 4.26
CA LEU A 32 -8.46 5.51 3.12
C LEU A 32 -9.22 5.50 1.79
N ARG A 33 -10.51 5.13 1.79
CA ARG A 33 -11.38 4.98 0.61
C ARG A 33 -10.76 4.14 -0.50
N ILE A 34 -10.06 3.09 -0.12
CA ILE A 34 -9.53 2.09 -1.04
C ILE A 34 -10.67 1.14 -1.40
N PRO A 35 -11.06 1.06 -2.69
CA PRO A 35 -12.25 0.32 -3.10
C PRO A 35 -12.13 -1.20 -2.93
N SER A 36 -10.92 -1.70 -2.70
CA SER A 36 -10.66 -3.13 -2.53
C SER A 36 -9.69 -3.35 -1.37
N TYR A 37 -10.21 -3.96 -0.29
CA TYR A 37 -9.41 -4.37 0.87
C TYR A 37 -8.28 -5.35 0.48
N GLU A 38 -8.45 -6.12 -0.60
CA GLU A 38 -7.41 -7.02 -1.11
C GLU A 38 -6.16 -6.26 -1.56
N THR A 39 -6.33 -5.03 -2.03
CA THR A 39 -5.21 -4.16 -2.40
C THR A 39 -4.35 -3.84 -1.17
N LEU A 40 -4.99 -3.44 -0.07
CA LEU A 40 -4.31 -3.16 1.19
C LEU A 40 -3.69 -4.45 1.79
N ARG A 41 -4.37 -5.60 1.68
CA ARG A 41 -3.84 -6.89 2.11
C ARG A 41 -2.54 -7.26 1.37
N LYS A 42 -2.48 -7.03 0.06
CA LYS A 42 -1.25 -7.25 -0.72
C LYS A 42 -0.13 -6.33 -0.27
N TRP A 43 -0.42 -5.07 0.00
CA TRP A 43 0.58 -4.13 0.49
C TRP A 43 1.12 -4.51 1.86
N LYS A 44 0.23 -4.93 2.76
CA LYS A 44 0.59 -5.49 4.06
C LYS A 44 1.58 -6.64 3.88
N CYS A 45 1.25 -7.63 3.04
CA CYS A 45 2.13 -8.78 2.78
C CYS A 45 3.53 -8.34 2.31
N ILE A 46 3.58 -7.47 1.30
CA ILE A 46 4.84 -6.94 0.76
C ILE A 46 5.63 -6.19 1.84
N TYR A 47 4.97 -5.39 2.68
CA TYR A 47 5.64 -4.66 3.76
C TYR A 47 6.26 -5.58 4.81
N TYR A 48 5.57 -6.66 5.20
CA TYR A 48 6.13 -7.62 6.16
C TYR A 48 7.25 -8.49 5.54
N GLU A 49 7.19 -8.77 4.24
CA GLU A 49 8.20 -9.60 3.56
C GLU A 49 9.43 -8.83 3.09
N GLN A 50 9.24 -7.61 2.58
CA GLN A 50 10.26 -6.82 1.87
C GLN A 50 10.45 -5.41 2.48
N GLY A 51 9.69 -5.06 3.51
CA GLY A 51 9.69 -3.72 4.10
C GLY A 51 9.05 -2.66 3.21
N GLU A 52 9.18 -1.42 3.64
CA GLU A 52 8.85 -0.20 2.89
C GLU A 52 9.44 -0.18 1.47
N GLN A 53 10.67 -0.68 1.30
CA GLN A 53 11.34 -0.75 0.00
C GLN A 53 10.59 -1.66 -0.99
N GLY A 54 9.98 -2.74 -0.54
CA GLY A 54 9.10 -3.57 -1.38
C GLY A 54 7.89 -2.80 -1.91
N LEU A 55 7.31 -1.93 -1.08
CA LEU A 55 6.17 -1.10 -1.49
C LEU A 55 6.56 0.04 -2.43
N LEU A 56 7.74 0.63 -2.23
CA LEU A 56 8.33 1.63 -3.12
C LEU A 56 8.72 1.01 -4.47
N ASN A 57 9.26 -0.21 -4.46
CA ASN A 57 9.71 -0.95 -5.64
C ASN A 57 8.56 -1.62 -6.40
N SER A 58 7.40 -1.85 -5.76
CA SER A 58 6.13 -2.23 -6.41
C SER A 58 5.52 -1.08 -7.25
N ARG A 59 6.35 -0.41 -8.05
CA ARG A 59 5.93 0.60 -9.00
C ARG A 59 5.56 -0.09 -10.31
N CYS A 60 4.27 -0.01 -10.64
CA CYS A 60 3.81 -0.03 -12.03
C CYS A 60 4.77 0.81 -12.89
N GLY A 61 5.38 0.16 -13.88
CA GLY A 61 6.16 0.67 -15.00
C GLY A 61 6.53 2.15 -14.98
N ARG A 62 7.79 2.43 -14.60
CA ARG A 62 8.76 3.29 -15.31
C ARG A 62 9.89 3.64 -14.33
N SER A 63 11.02 2.97 -14.58
CA SER A 63 12.39 3.50 -14.49
C SER A 63 12.77 4.27 -13.22
N LEU A 64 13.41 3.59 -12.27
CA LEU A 64 14.58 4.22 -11.65
C LEU A 64 15.66 4.19 -12.73
N LYS A 65 15.90 5.33 -13.38
CA LYS A 65 17.13 5.53 -14.14
C LYS A 65 18.21 5.83 -13.09
N LEU A 66 19.12 4.88 -12.91
CA LEU A 66 20.43 5.10 -12.27
C LEU A 66 21.14 6.27 -12.96
#